data_AF-A0A654CL47-F1
#
_entry.id   AF-A0A654CL47-F1
#
_cell.length_a   1.000
_cell.length_b   1.000
_cell.length_c   1.000
_cell.angle_alpha   90.00
_cell.angle_beta   90.00
_cell.angle_gamma   90.00
#
_symmetry.space_group_name_H-M   'P 1'
#
loop_
_entity.id
_entity.type
_entity.pdbx_description
1 polymer ?
#
loop_
_entity_poly.entity_id
_entity_poly.type
_entity_poly.pdbx_seq_one_letter_code
_entity_poly.pdbx_strand_id
1 'polypeptide(L)'
;MLVRLFAHWRLGKQTDRRVSALATYRWHVQNLKRRSDPTAARLCPKCTSALRIRTVNTGPEGGQQFCGCSTRPTCQTMQSL
;
A
#
# COMPACT_ATOMS: atom_id res chain seq x y z
N MET A 1 52.44 -0.20 6.00
CA MET A 1 51.21 -0.81 6.55
C MET A 1 50.11 0.24 6.86
N LEU A 2 49.73 1.12 5.94
CA LEU A 2 48.65 2.11 6.14
C LEU A 2 47.53 2.04 5.09
N VAL A 3 47.80 1.47 3.91
CA VAL A 3 46.82 1.34 2.82
C VAL A 3 45.65 0.40 3.17
N ARG A 4 45.89 -0.61 4.03
CA ARG A 4 44.84 -1.57 4.46
C ARG A 4 43.81 -0.95 5.41
N LEU A 5 44.19 0.02 6.24
CA LEU A 5 43.28 0.70 7.17
C LEU A 5 42.24 1.59 6.45
N PHE A 6 42.67 2.31 5.39
CA PHE A 6 41.77 3.16 4.60
C PHE A 6 40.76 2.36 3.76
N ALA A 7 41.17 1.21 3.20
CA ALA A 7 40.28 0.34 2.44
C ALA A 7 39.17 -0.24 3.34
N HIS A 8 39.52 -0.72 4.54
CA HIS A 8 38.54 -1.25 5.51
C HIS A 8 37.53 -0.18 5.95
N TRP A 9 37.98 1.06 6.19
CA TRP A 9 37.08 2.17 6.55
C TRP A 9 36.14 2.59 5.41
N ARG A 10 36.62 2.58 4.15
CA ARG A 10 35.80 2.88 2.97
C ARG A 10 34.70 1.83 2.74
N LEU A 11 34.97 0.55 2.98
CA LEU A 11 33.95 -0.51 2.94
C LEU A 11 32.92 -0.36 4.08
N GLY A 12 33.34 0.03 5.29
CA GLY A 12 32.43 0.30 6.41
C GLY A 12 31.40 1.39 6.11
N LYS A 13 31.80 2.47 5.43
CA LYS A 13 30.84 3.53 5.01
C LYS A 13 29.91 3.12 3.88
N GLN A 14 30.38 2.30 2.94
CA GLN A 14 29.54 1.86 1.83
C GLN A 14 28.49 0.83 2.26
N THR A 15 28.82 -0.02 3.23
CA THR A 15 27.88 -0.98 3.81
C THR A 15 26.77 -0.27 4.58
N ASP A 16 27.10 0.72 5.40
CA ASP A 16 26.14 1.55 6.15
C ASP A 16 25.12 2.28 5.26
N ARG A 17 25.58 2.89 4.15
CA ARG A 17 24.68 3.54 3.16
C ARG A 17 23.74 2.54 2.48
N ARG A 18 24.20 1.33 2.17
CA ARG A 18 23.38 0.29 1.53
C ARG A 18 22.31 -0.22 2.49
N VAL A 19 22.63 -0.42 3.77
CA VAL A 19 21.67 -0.82 4.80
C VAL A 19 20.60 0.27 5.00
N SER A 20 21.01 1.53 5.07
CA SER A 20 20.10 2.68 5.18
C SER A 20 19.14 2.77 3.98
N ALA A 21 19.64 2.61 2.76
CA ALA A 21 18.81 2.61 1.55
C ALA A 21 17.79 1.44 1.53
N LEU A 22 18.21 0.25 1.96
CA LEU A 22 17.33 -0.91 2.07
C LEU A 22 16.24 -0.72 3.12
N ALA A 23 16.53 -0.08 4.25
CA ALA A 23 15.53 0.24 5.28
C ALA A 23 14.46 1.20 4.75
N THR A 24 14.87 2.28 4.07
CA THR A 24 13.95 3.23 3.44
C THR A 24 13.11 2.57 2.35
N TYR A 25 13.72 1.71 1.54
CA TYR A 25 13.00 0.95 0.50
C TYR A 25 11.95 0.01 1.11
N ARG A 26 12.31 -0.75 2.15
CA ARG A 26 11.36 -1.64 2.85
C ARG A 26 10.19 -0.87 3.44
N TRP A 27 10.45 0.25 4.11
CA TRP A 27 9.40 1.11 4.65
C TRP A 27 8.50 1.69 3.54
N HIS A 28 9.09 2.16 2.44
CA HIS A 28 8.35 2.68 1.29
C HIS A 28 7.38 1.63 0.73
N VAL A 29 7.87 0.42 0.47
CA VAL A 29 7.05 -0.69 -0.06
C VAL A 29 5.95 -1.09 0.92
N GLN A 30 6.23 -1.15 2.22
CA GLN A 30 5.21 -1.44 3.24
C GLN A 30 4.12 -0.37 3.26
N ASN A 31 4.49 0.91 3.16
CA ASN A 31 3.53 2.00 3.15
C ASN A 31 2.68 2.01 1.87
N LEU A 32 3.26 1.67 0.72
CA LEU A 32 2.50 1.47 -0.53
C LEU A 32 1.50 0.32 -0.40
N LYS A 33 1.92 -0.84 0.12
CA LYS A 33 1.03 -1.99 0.35
C LYS A 33 -0.16 -1.62 1.25
N ARG A 34 0.10 -0.96 2.37
CA ARG A 34 -0.94 -0.49 3.31
C ARG A 34 -1.96 0.46 2.65
N ARG A 35 -1.49 1.34 1.77
CA ARG A 35 -2.37 2.27 1.03
C ARG A 35 -3.16 1.58 -0.08
N SER A 36 -2.56 0.56 -0.69
CA SER A 36 -3.19 -0.18 -1.80
C SER A 36 -4.16 -1.24 -1.33
N ASP A 37 -4.08 -1.73 -0.09
CA ASP A 37 -4.92 -2.79 0.45
C ASP A 37 -6.42 -2.48 0.30
N PRO A 38 -7.13 -3.16 -0.63
CA PRO A 38 -8.50 -2.83 -0.98
C PRO A 38 -9.50 -3.28 0.11
N THR A 39 -9.07 -4.11 1.06
CA THR A 39 -9.86 -4.61 2.19
C THR A 39 -9.73 -3.71 3.44
N ALA A 40 -8.77 -2.78 3.46
CA ALA A 40 -8.62 -1.83 4.56
C ALA A 40 -9.85 -0.92 4.71
N ALA A 41 -10.21 -0.57 5.95
CA ALA A 41 -11.30 0.35 6.23
C ALA A 41 -11.01 1.72 5.59
N ARG A 42 -11.84 2.11 4.62
CA ARG A 42 -11.69 3.35 3.84
C ARG A 42 -12.93 4.22 3.95
N LEU A 43 -12.71 5.53 3.92
CA LEU A 43 -13.78 6.51 3.77
C LEU A 43 -13.93 6.84 2.28
N CYS A 44 -15.17 7.08 1.85
CA CYS A 44 -15.47 7.47 0.48
C CYS A 44 -14.86 8.86 0.19
N PRO A 45 -14.07 9.04 -0.89
CA PRO A 45 -13.48 10.33 -1.22
C PRO A 45 -14.51 11.41 -1.59
N LYS A 46 -15.75 11.02 -1.93
CA LYS A 46 -16.82 11.96 -2.31
C LYS A 46 -17.67 12.45 -1.15
N CYS A 47 -17.93 11.60 -0.14
CA CYS A 47 -18.91 11.88 0.90
C CYS A 47 -18.46 11.48 2.31
N THR A 48 -17.21 10.99 2.46
CA THR A 48 -16.59 10.61 3.74
C THR A 48 -17.30 9.46 4.47
N SER A 49 -18.35 8.89 3.88
CA SER A 49 -19.06 7.71 4.41
C SER A 49 -18.21 6.44 4.27
N ALA A 50 -18.49 5.42 5.09
CA ALA A 50 -17.72 4.17 5.06
C ALA A 50 -17.85 3.44 3.71
N LEU A 51 -16.72 3.00 3.15
CA LEU A 51 -16.68 2.00 2.09
C LEU A 51 -16.78 0.60 2.72
N ARG A 52 -17.62 -0.26 2.15
CA ARG A 52 -17.80 -1.65 2.59
C ARG A 52 -17.75 -2.58 1.39
N ILE A 53 -17.26 -3.80 1.60
CA ILE A 53 -17.30 -4.85 0.59
C ILE A 53 -18.76 -5.25 0.34
N ARG A 54 -19.15 -5.31 -0.93
CA ARG A 54 -20.45 -5.72 -1.44
C ARG A 54 -20.24 -6.79 -2.51
N THR A 55 -21.23 -7.63 -2.69
CA THR A 55 -21.21 -8.69 -3.71
C THR A 55 -22.18 -8.33 -4.83
N VAL A 56 -21.79 -8.61 -6.07
CA VAL A 56 -22.68 -8.54 -7.23
C VAL A 56 -23.64 -9.71 -7.17
N ASN A 57 -24.95 -9.43 -7.13
CA ASN A 57 -25.97 -10.47 -7.00
C ASN A 57 -26.50 -10.96 -8.36
N THR A 58 -26.24 -10.25 -9.46
CA THR A 58 -26.92 -10.48 -10.74
C THR A 58 -25.99 -10.18 -11.90
N GLY A 59 -26.13 -10.95 -12.98
CA GLY A 59 -25.35 -10.79 -14.21
C GLY A 59 -24.14 -11.73 -14.29
N PRO A 60 -23.31 -11.60 -15.34
CA PRO A 60 -22.16 -12.47 -15.59
C PRO A 60 -21.07 -12.35 -14.51
N GLU A 61 -21.06 -11.25 -13.77
CA GLU A 61 -20.14 -11.01 -12.65
C GLU A 61 -20.74 -11.42 -11.28
N GLY A 62 -21.83 -12.18 -11.27
CA GLY A 62 -22.47 -12.67 -10.05
C GLY A 62 -21.48 -13.38 -9.12
N GLY A 63 -21.46 -12.96 -7.85
CA GLY A 63 -20.53 -13.46 -6.84
C GLY A 63 -19.24 -12.65 -6.69
N GLN A 64 -18.92 -11.76 -7.63
CA GLN A 64 -17.74 -10.88 -7.49
C GLN A 64 -17.95 -9.84 -6.40
N GLN A 65 -16.87 -9.49 -5.71
CA GLN A 65 -16.87 -8.52 -4.62
C GLN A 65 -16.29 -7.18 -5.08
N PHE A 66 -16.85 -6.08 -4.59
CA PHE A 66 -16.35 -4.73 -4.83
C PHE A 66 -16.55 -3.86 -3.59
N CYS A 67 -15.71 -2.83 -3.44
CA CYS A 67 -15.86 -1.85 -2.37
C CYS A 67 -16.87 -0.78 -2.81
N GLY A 68 -18.04 -0.77 -2.17
CA GLY A 68 -19.12 0.18 -2.42
C GLY A 68 -19.36 1.13 -1.24
N CYS A 69 -19.77 2.36 -1.53
CA CYS A 69 -20.14 3.31 -0.48
C CYS A 69 -21.36 2.81 0.33
N SER A 70 -21.36 3.05 1.64
CA SER A 70 -22.47 2.65 2.52
C SER A 70 -23.76 3.42 2.26
N THR A 71 -23.69 4.63 1.71
CA THR A 71 -24.83 5.55 1.52
C THR A 71 -25.52 5.41 0.16
N ARG A 72 -25.34 4.28 -0.53
CA ARG A 72 -26.03 3.99 -1.79
C ARG A 72 -27.57 4.06 -1.59
N PRO A 73 -28.37 4.67 -2.49
CA PRO A 73 -28.05 5.13 -3.87
C PRO A 73 -27.45 6.53 -3.98
N THR A 74 -27.43 7.32 -2.90
CA THR A 74 -26.99 8.72 -2.93
C THR A 74 -25.53 8.90 -3.34
N CYS A 75 -24.68 7.92 -2.99
CA CYS A 75 -23.30 7.85 -3.43
C CYS A 75 -23.04 6.53 -4.17
N GLN A 76 -22.66 6.62 -5.44
CA GLN A 76 -22.39 5.47 -6.31
C GLN A 76 -20.90 5.16 -6.48
N THR A 77 -20.05 5.71 -5.60
CA THR A 77 -18.61 5.41 -5.64
C THR A 77 -18.37 3.91 -5.45
N MET A 78 -17.62 3.34 -6.39
CA MET A 78 -17.14 1.96 -6.36
C MET A 78 -15.63 1.93 -6.50
N GLN A 79 -15.01 0.92 -5.89
CA GLN A 79 -13.63 0.56 -6.10
C GLN A 79 -13.58 -0.95 -6.38
N SER A 80 -12.83 -1.35 -7.39
CA SER A 80 -12.51 -2.75 -7.59
C SER A 80 -11.67 -3.27 -6.42
N LEU A 81 -11.92 -4.50 -6.02
CA LEU A 81 -11.02 -5.26 -5.15
C LEU A 81 -9.88 -5.86 -5.98
#